data_AF-A0A8B8KEZ5-F1
#
_entry.id   AF-A0A8B8KEZ5-F1
#
_cell.length_a   1.000
_cell.length_b   1.000
_cell.length_c   1.000
_cell.angle_alpha   90.00
_cell.angle_beta   90.00
_cell.angle_gamma   90.00
#
_symmetry.space_group_name_H-M   'P 1'
#
loop_
_entity.id
_entity.type
_entity.pdbx_description
1 polymer ?
#
loop_
_entity_poly.entity_id
_entity_poly.type
_entity_poly.pdbx_seq_one_letter_code
_entity_poly.pdbx_strand_id
1 'polypeptide(L)'
;MDNSYTLFLSSPLAMAPSVKRCRFSCCAKAQQLQEIRVCTNRTCRRQGSFQTLETLSGLAPPNVDVKSCGCLGRCGGGPNLAVLPDGLIVGHCGTAARAAEVMAALFAGGYDAKCCLDALALRKRADVEFAKGNFADAELLLSQAIDLKPFGGIHVIFKCRSFVRLELGNYSGALEDAREALALAPGYSEGLGRCGL
;
A
#
# COMPACT_ATOMS: atom_id res chain seq x y z
N MET A 1 -35.73 -39.33 -49.62
CA MET A 1 -34.80 -40.31 -49.06
C MET A 1 -33.70 -39.57 -48.33
N ASP A 2 -33.45 -40.01 -47.09
CA ASP A 2 -32.27 -39.78 -46.24
C ASP A 2 -32.01 -38.34 -45.76
N ASN A 3 -32.44 -37.95 -44.55
CA ASN A 3 -31.92 -38.34 -43.24
C ASN A 3 -30.46 -37.92 -43.07
N SER A 4 -30.20 -36.91 -42.22
CA SER A 4 -29.51 -37.11 -40.94
C SER A 4 -29.16 -35.79 -40.22
N TYR A 5 -29.18 -35.91 -38.89
CA TYR A 5 -28.45 -35.14 -37.86
C TYR A 5 -29.11 -33.92 -37.18
N THR A 6 -30.03 -34.25 -36.26
CA THR A 6 -30.00 -33.96 -34.81
C THR A 6 -29.66 -32.56 -34.25
N LEU A 7 -30.63 -32.11 -33.42
CA LEU A 7 -30.53 -31.38 -32.13
C LEU A 7 -30.48 -29.84 -32.17
N PHE A 8 -31.67 -29.22 -32.08
CA PHE A 8 -31.83 -27.86 -31.55
C PHE A 8 -32.40 -27.88 -30.13
N LEU A 9 -31.69 -27.13 -29.28
CA LEU A 9 -31.82 -26.99 -27.84
C LEU A 9 -33.23 -26.64 -27.37
N SER A 10 -33.70 -27.35 -26.34
CA SER A 10 -34.73 -26.89 -25.40
C SER A 10 -34.09 -26.78 -24.02
N SER A 11 -33.80 -25.57 -23.55
CA SER A 11 -33.34 -25.33 -22.17
C SER A 11 -34.55 -24.95 -21.30
N PRO A 12 -34.77 -25.63 -20.16
CA PRO A 12 -35.72 -25.15 -19.15
C PRO A 12 -35.14 -23.95 -18.38
N LEU A 13 -36.02 -23.02 -18.02
CA LEU A 13 -35.76 -21.82 -17.23
C LEU A 13 -34.97 -22.15 -15.95
N ALA A 14 -33.87 -21.42 -15.76
CA ALA A 14 -33.10 -21.37 -14.53
C ALA A 14 -33.88 -20.65 -13.43
N MET A 15 -34.15 -21.32 -12.30
CA MET A 15 -34.44 -20.67 -11.02
C MET A 15 -33.14 -20.58 -10.22
N ALA A 16 -32.51 -19.41 -10.25
CA ALA A 16 -31.37 -19.10 -9.38
C ALA A 16 -31.86 -18.72 -7.97
N PRO A 17 -31.23 -19.23 -6.89
CA PRO A 17 -31.54 -18.81 -5.54
C PRO A 17 -31.14 -17.35 -5.31
N SER A 18 -32.02 -16.63 -4.62
CA SER A 18 -31.90 -15.21 -4.28
C SER A 18 -30.70 -14.97 -3.36
N VAL A 19 -29.56 -14.58 -3.94
CA VAL A 19 -28.42 -14.07 -3.18
C VAL A 19 -28.76 -12.63 -2.80
N LYS A 20 -29.03 -12.40 -1.51
CA LYS A 20 -29.25 -11.07 -0.93
C LYS A 20 -28.00 -10.22 -1.13
N ARG A 21 -27.99 -9.46 -2.23
CA ARG A 21 -26.98 -8.46 -2.56
C ARG A 21 -27.21 -7.27 -1.62
N CYS A 22 -26.43 -7.21 -0.54
CA CYS A 22 -26.39 -6.02 0.32
C CYS A 22 -25.80 -4.86 -0.47
N ARG A 23 -26.69 -4.08 -1.10
CA ARG A 23 -26.42 -2.77 -1.68
C ARG A 23 -26.22 -1.78 -0.54
N PHE A 24 -25.00 -1.66 -0.02
CA PHE A 24 -24.64 -0.52 0.82
C PHE A 24 -23.62 0.35 0.08
N SER A 25 -24.18 1.34 -0.62
CA SER A 25 -23.63 2.70 -0.82
C SER A 25 -22.19 2.83 -1.36
N CYS A 26 -22.04 2.70 -2.68
CA CYS A 26 -20.79 3.02 -3.39
C CYS A 26 -20.55 4.51 -3.71
N CYS A 27 -21.30 5.48 -3.14
CA CYS A 27 -21.17 6.90 -3.53
C CYS A 27 -20.76 7.88 -2.42
N ALA A 28 -20.48 7.43 -1.20
CA ALA A 28 -20.07 8.32 -0.09
C ALA A 28 -18.63 8.11 0.42
N LYS A 29 -17.86 7.16 -0.15
CA LYS A 29 -16.52 6.79 0.36
C LYS A 29 -15.35 7.66 -0.16
N ALA A 30 -15.61 8.61 -1.05
CA ALA A 30 -14.55 9.21 -1.86
C ALA A 30 -13.63 10.23 -1.15
N GLN A 31 -13.84 10.58 0.12
CA GLN A 31 -13.04 11.62 0.80
C GLN A 31 -12.80 11.37 2.30
N GLN A 32 -12.98 10.15 2.81
CA GLN A 32 -12.69 9.89 4.21
C GLN A 32 -11.28 9.32 4.36
N LEU A 33 -10.42 10.07 5.03
CA LEU A 33 -9.10 9.61 5.49
C LEU A 33 -9.30 8.26 6.18
N GLN A 34 -8.71 7.21 5.62
CA GLN A 34 -8.80 5.87 6.19
C GLN A 34 -7.69 5.71 7.21
N GLU A 35 -7.97 5.09 8.34
CA GLU A 35 -6.97 4.84 9.38
C GLU A 35 -6.76 3.33 9.55
N ILE A 36 -5.51 2.88 9.46
CA ILE A 36 -5.10 1.51 9.78
C ILE A 36 -4.41 1.53 11.14
N ARG A 37 -4.97 0.79 12.09
CA ARG A 37 -4.40 0.61 13.42
C ARG A 37 -3.72 -0.74 13.56
N VAL A 38 -2.41 -0.74 13.77
CA VAL A 38 -1.60 -1.95 13.97
C VAL A 38 -1.50 -2.26 15.46
N CYS A 39 -1.99 -3.43 15.88
CA CYS A 39 -1.86 -3.89 17.25
C CYS A 39 -0.38 -4.10 17.59
N THR A 40 0.13 -3.30 18.52
CA THR A 40 1.49 -3.42 19.05
C THR A 40 1.49 -3.93 20.49
N ASN A 41 0.50 -4.73 20.91
CA ASN A 41 0.54 -5.35 22.24
C ASN A 41 1.57 -6.50 22.31
N ARG A 42 1.92 -6.98 23.52
CA ARG A 42 3.00 -7.94 23.82
C ARG A 42 3.05 -9.14 22.87
N THR A 43 1.92 -9.77 22.56
CA THR A 43 1.86 -10.94 21.67
C THR A 43 2.14 -10.58 20.23
N CYS A 44 1.56 -9.49 19.71
CA CYS A 44 1.78 -9.02 18.34
C CYS A 44 3.22 -8.50 18.16
N ARG A 45 3.83 -7.88 19.18
CA ARG A 45 5.25 -7.48 19.16
C ARG A 45 6.17 -8.67 18.95
N ARG A 46 5.94 -9.78 19.66
CA ARG A 46 6.72 -11.03 19.48
C ARG A 46 6.56 -11.66 18.09
N GLN A 47 5.50 -11.29 17.37
CA GLN A 47 5.19 -11.77 16.02
C GLN A 47 5.53 -10.74 14.93
N GLY A 48 6.30 -9.70 15.26
CA GLY A 48 6.81 -8.75 14.28
C GLY A 48 5.90 -7.55 13.98
N SER A 49 5.02 -7.15 14.90
CA SER A 49 4.09 -6.03 14.66
C SER A 49 4.76 -4.70 14.32
N PHE A 50 6.00 -4.48 14.77
CA PHE A 50 6.73 -3.25 14.43
C PHE A 50 7.19 -3.26 12.97
N GLN A 51 7.72 -4.38 12.47
CA GLN A 51 8.03 -4.54 11.06
C GLN A 51 6.76 -4.41 10.19
N THR A 52 5.64 -4.98 10.64
CA THR A 52 4.35 -4.82 9.97
C THR A 52 3.90 -3.36 9.94
N LEU A 53 4.00 -2.64 11.07
CA LEU A 53 3.66 -1.23 11.14
C LEU A 53 4.49 -0.42 10.15
N GLU A 54 5.82 -0.60 10.17
CA GLU A 54 6.73 0.10 9.27
C GLU A 54 6.44 -0.23 7.79
N THR A 55 6.16 -1.50 7.48
CA THR A 55 5.82 -1.94 6.12
C THR A 55 4.51 -1.29 5.66
N LEU A 56 3.47 -1.33 6.47
CA LEU A 56 2.17 -0.72 6.14
C LEU A 56 2.30 0.79 5.96
N SER A 57 3.02 1.49 6.85
CA SER A 57 3.31 2.92 6.70
C SER A 57 4.09 3.21 5.42
N GLY A 58 5.03 2.33 5.03
CA GLY A 58 5.80 2.47 3.80
C GLY A 58 4.97 2.28 2.52
N LEU A 59 3.94 1.43 2.57
CA LEU A 59 3.02 1.13 1.47
C LEU A 59 1.79 2.04 1.44
N ALA A 60 1.59 2.88 2.46
CA ALA A 60 0.39 3.67 2.61
C ALA A 60 0.26 4.71 1.48
N PRO A 61 -0.90 4.77 0.79
CA PRO A 61 -1.22 5.90 -0.08
C PRO A 61 -1.50 7.15 0.78
N PRO A 62 -1.44 8.36 0.20
CA PRO A 62 -1.52 9.62 0.95
C PRO A 62 -2.85 9.85 1.70
N ASN A 63 -3.90 9.10 1.36
CA ASN A 63 -5.21 9.13 2.00
C ASN A 63 -5.40 8.06 3.09
N VAL A 64 -4.33 7.33 3.44
CA VAL A 64 -4.34 6.29 4.47
C VAL A 64 -3.31 6.63 5.53
N ASP A 65 -3.78 6.79 6.77
CA ASP A 65 -2.93 6.99 7.93
C ASP A 65 -2.72 5.65 8.66
N VAL A 66 -1.48 5.35 9.03
CA VAL A 66 -1.12 4.08 9.68
C VAL A 66 -0.56 4.38 11.07
N LYS A 67 -1.27 3.93 12.10
CA LYS A 67 -0.96 4.20 13.50
C LYS A 67 -0.79 2.91 14.29
N SER A 68 0.01 2.98 15.35
CA SER A 68 0.05 1.91 16.35
C SER A 68 -1.17 1.99 17.28
N CYS A 69 -1.62 0.84 17.79
CA CYS A 69 -2.68 0.78 18.79
C CYS A 69 -2.42 -0.30 19.84
N GLY A 70 -3.27 -0.29 20.88
CA GLY A 70 -3.30 -1.30 21.94
C GLY A 70 -3.88 -2.64 21.48
N CYS A 71 -4.28 -3.46 22.43
CA CYS A 71 -4.83 -4.78 22.14
C CYS A 71 -6.17 -4.68 21.38
N LEU A 72 -6.31 -5.44 20.29
CA LEU A 72 -7.58 -5.60 19.57
C LEU A 72 -8.40 -6.82 20.02
N GLY A 73 -8.05 -7.43 21.15
CA GLY A 73 -8.81 -8.54 21.75
C GLY A 73 -8.73 -9.89 21.02
N ARG A 74 -8.00 -9.98 19.90
CA ARG A 74 -7.86 -11.21 19.09
C ARG A 74 -6.46 -11.82 19.20
N CYS A 75 -6.06 -12.20 20.41
CA CYS A 75 -4.77 -12.88 20.62
C CYS A 75 -4.78 -14.26 19.96
N GLY A 76 -3.63 -14.70 19.42
CA GLY A 76 -3.47 -16.06 18.86
C GLY A 76 -3.03 -16.12 17.39
N GLY A 77 -3.10 -15.01 16.65
CA GLY A 77 -2.66 -14.95 15.25
C GLY A 77 -2.30 -13.54 14.81
N GLY A 78 -1.47 -12.84 15.59
CA GLY A 78 -1.06 -11.46 15.30
C GLY A 78 -0.12 -11.37 14.09
N PRO A 79 0.37 -10.16 13.80
CA PRO A 79 -0.18 -8.84 14.13
C PRO A 79 -1.59 -8.65 13.57
N ASN A 80 -2.44 -7.99 14.37
CA ASN A 80 -3.81 -7.65 13.99
C ASN A 80 -3.90 -6.19 13.58
N LEU A 81 -4.70 -5.92 12.55
CA LEU A 81 -4.97 -4.60 12.01
C LEU A 81 -6.45 -4.27 12.23
N ALA A 82 -6.77 -3.01 12.50
CA ALA A 82 -8.13 -2.49 12.41
C ALA A 82 -8.18 -1.39 11.35
N VAL A 83 -9.09 -1.51 10.39
CA VAL A 83 -9.31 -0.54 9.31
C VAL A 83 -10.53 0.29 9.68
N LEU A 84 -10.35 1.60 9.81
CA LEU A 84 -11.37 2.58 10.17
C LEU A 84 -11.69 3.47 8.97
N PRO A 85 -12.96 3.88 8.79
CA PRO A 85 -14.08 3.75 9.72
C PRO A 85 -14.85 2.41 9.62
N ASP A 86 -14.52 1.55 8.65
CA ASP A 86 -15.28 0.31 8.38
C ASP A 86 -15.28 -0.70 9.56
N GLY A 87 -14.39 -0.54 10.54
CA GLY A 87 -14.29 -1.43 11.71
C GLY A 87 -13.78 -2.83 11.38
N LEU A 88 -13.23 -3.02 10.18
CA LEU A 88 -12.73 -4.31 9.71
C LEU A 88 -11.46 -4.69 10.49
N ILE A 89 -11.46 -5.88 11.10
CA ILE A 89 -10.29 -6.42 11.77
C ILE A 89 -9.65 -7.49 10.89
N VAL A 90 -8.39 -7.29 10.51
CA VAL A 90 -7.58 -8.25 9.75
C VAL A 90 -6.55 -8.88 10.70
N GLY A 91 -6.54 -10.21 10.79
CA GLY A 91 -5.53 -10.94 11.55
C GLY A 91 -4.38 -11.44 10.69
N HIS A 92 -3.35 -11.99 11.34
CA HIS A 92 -2.25 -12.73 10.72
C HIS A 92 -1.40 -11.92 9.72
N CYS A 93 -1.18 -10.63 9.99
CA CYS A 93 -0.39 -9.75 9.13
C CYS A 93 1.09 -9.70 9.55
N GLY A 94 1.75 -10.86 9.69
CA GLY A 94 3.10 -10.96 10.27
C GLY A 94 4.25 -10.77 9.26
N THR A 95 3.96 -10.82 7.97
CA THR A 95 4.97 -10.76 6.92
C THR A 95 4.75 -9.53 6.03
N ALA A 96 5.83 -9.04 5.41
CA ALA A 96 5.74 -7.90 4.51
C ALA A 96 4.88 -8.20 3.27
N ALA A 97 4.95 -9.44 2.75
CA ALA A 97 4.09 -9.91 1.67
C ALA A 97 2.60 -9.84 2.06
N ARG A 98 2.25 -10.32 3.26
CA ARG A 98 0.87 -10.26 3.72
C ARG A 98 0.38 -8.83 3.95
N ALA A 99 1.25 -7.95 4.44
CA ALA A 99 0.95 -6.52 4.55
C ALA A 99 0.65 -5.90 3.18
N ALA A 100 1.46 -6.20 2.18
CA ALA A 100 1.25 -5.73 0.81
C ALA A 100 -0.05 -6.27 0.19
N GLU A 101 -0.36 -7.55 0.39
CA GLU A 101 -1.62 -8.15 -0.05
C GLU A 101 -2.83 -7.47 0.59
N VAL A 102 -2.77 -7.22 1.90
CA VAL A 102 -3.86 -6.54 2.62
C VAL A 102 -4.05 -5.12 2.09
N MET A 103 -2.96 -4.38 1.88
CA MET A 103 -3.04 -3.03 1.31
C MET A 103 -3.59 -3.04 -0.12
N ALA A 104 -3.15 -4.00 -0.94
CA ALA A 104 -3.64 -4.14 -2.30
C ALA A 104 -5.14 -4.47 -2.34
N ALA A 105 -5.60 -5.37 -1.47
CA ALA A 105 -7.00 -5.75 -1.37
C ALA A 105 -7.90 -4.61 -0.87
N LEU A 106 -7.39 -3.75 0.02
CA LEU A 106 -8.17 -2.66 0.61
C LEU A 106 -8.20 -1.40 -0.26
N PHE A 107 -7.08 -1.06 -0.91
CA PHE A 107 -6.92 0.27 -1.52
C PHE A 107 -6.58 0.24 -3.01
N ALA A 108 -6.03 -0.86 -3.53
CA ALA A 108 -5.33 -0.80 -4.80
C ALA A 108 -6.11 -1.30 -6.02
N GLY A 109 -7.41 -1.64 -5.93
CA GLY A 109 -8.30 -1.79 -7.11
C GLY A 109 -7.79 -2.62 -8.31
N GLY A 110 -6.82 -3.53 -8.14
CA GLY A 110 -6.19 -4.30 -9.23
C GLY A 110 -4.67 -4.15 -9.43
N TYR A 111 -3.95 -3.40 -8.60
CA TYR A 111 -2.48 -3.31 -8.68
C TYR A 111 -1.80 -4.56 -8.10
N ASP A 112 -0.60 -4.88 -8.62
CA ASP A 112 0.22 -5.99 -8.11
C ASP A 112 0.87 -5.62 -6.77
N ALA A 113 0.54 -6.37 -5.73
CA ALA A 113 1.11 -6.24 -4.40
C ALA A 113 2.65 -6.39 -4.41
N LYS A 114 3.18 -7.19 -5.35
CA LYS A 114 4.62 -7.41 -5.51
C LYS A 114 5.34 -6.13 -5.93
N CYS A 115 4.84 -5.43 -6.96
CA CYS A 115 5.45 -4.19 -7.43
C CYS A 115 5.58 -3.14 -6.32
N CYS A 116 4.58 -3.07 -5.43
CA CYS A 116 4.60 -2.11 -4.33
C CYS A 116 5.61 -2.50 -3.24
N LEU A 117 5.73 -3.80 -2.97
CA LEU A 117 6.73 -4.32 -2.05
C LEU A 117 8.16 -4.15 -2.61
N ASP A 118 8.36 -4.38 -3.91
CA ASP A 118 9.63 -4.18 -4.59
C ASP A 118 10.04 -2.70 -4.62
N ALA A 119 9.09 -1.80 -4.89
CA ALA A 119 9.33 -0.36 -4.81
C ALA A 119 9.73 0.07 -3.39
N LEU A 120 9.07 -0.47 -2.36
CA LEU A 120 9.42 -0.23 -0.96
C LEU A 120 10.84 -0.75 -0.65
N ALA A 121 11.20 -1.93 -1.15
CA ALA A 121 12.53 -2.50 -0.97
C ALA A 121 13.62 -1.66 -1.64
N LEU A 122 13.38 -1.18 -2.87
CA LEU A 122 14.29 -0.28 -3.58
C LEU A 122 14.47 1.05 -2.84
N ARG A 123 13.38 1.63 -2.31
CA ARG A 123 13.46 2.84 -1.46
C ARG A 123 14.33 2.60 -0.23
N LYS A 124 14.11 1.51 0.52
CA LYS A 124 14.92 1.18 1.69
C LYS A 124 16.40 0.98 1.35
N ARG A 125 16.70 0.37 0.21
CA ARG A 125 18.07 0.23 -0.28
C ARG A 125 18.68 1.59 -0.63
N ALA A 126 17.91 2.48 -1.26
CA ALA A 126 18.37 3.83 -1.55
C ALA A 126 18.68 4.63 -0.28
N ASP A 127 17.89 4.48 0.79
CA ASP A 127 18.17 5.11 2.09
C ASP A 127 19.52 4.63 2.66
N VAL A 128 19.83 3.33 2.51
CA VAL A 128 21.12 2.76 2.93
C VAL A 128 22.28 3.31 2.09
N GLU A 129 22.12 3.43 0.77
CA GLU A 129 23.15 4.02 -0.10
C GLU A 129 23.33 5.52 0.15
N PHE A 130 22.25 6.24 0.43
CA PHE A 130 22.29 7.65 0.84
C PHE A 130 23.09 7.81 2.14
N ALA A 131 22.84 6.97 3.15
CA ALA A 131 23.60 6.99 4.41
C ALA A 131 25.10 6.67 4.22
N LYS A 132 25.47 5.95 3.16
CA LYS A 132 26.87 5.69 2.79
C LYS A 132 27.51 6.84 1.99
N GLY A 133 26.73 7.81 1.53
CA GLY A 133 27.18 8.88 0.62
C GLY A 133 27.19 8.48 -0.86
N ASN A 134 26.67 7.30 -1.21
CA ASN A 134 26.56 6.82 -2.58
C ASN A 134 25.31 7.40 -3.27
N PHE A 135 25.32 8.73 -3.49
CA PHE A 135 24.13 9.44 -3.96
C PHE A 135 23.69 9.03 -5.38
N ALA A 136 24.62 8.72 -6.28
CA ALA A 136 24.30 8.29 -7.64
C ALA A 136 23.54 6.93 -7.66
N ASP A 137 23.98 5.98 -6.85
CA ASP A 137 23.32 4.68 -6.71
C ASP A 137 21.94 4.83 -6.06
N ALA A 138 21.82 5.72 -5.06
CA ALA A 138 20.55 6.05 -4.43
C ALA A 138 19.55 6.65 -5.43
N GLU A 139 19.98 7.59 -6.29
CA GLU A 139 19.11 8.18 -7.32
C GLU A 139 18.61 7.12 -8.32
N LEU A 140 19.49 6.21 -8.73
CA LEU A 140 19.15 5.11 -9.63
C LEU A 140 18.10 4.18 -9.01
N LEU A 141 18.32 3.75 -7.76
CA LEU A 141 17.38 2.88 -7.04
C LEU A 141 16.00 3.53 -6.87
N LEU A 142 15.95 4.83 -6.56
CA LEU A 142 14.69 5.57 -6.42
C LEU A 142 13.98 5.73 -7.75
N SER A 143 14.72 5.93 -8.84
CA SER A 143 14.13 6.02 -10.18
C SER A 143 13.52 4.67 -10.60
N GLN A 144 14.22 3.56 -10.36
CA GLN A 144 13.67 2.21 -10.54
C GLN A 144 12.40 1.99 -9.71
N ALA A 145 12.35 2.50 -8.47
CA ALA A 145 11.18 2.37 -7.61
C ALA A 145 9.96 3.15 -8.14
N ILE A 146 10.19 4.30 -8.77
CA ILE A 146 9.13 5.10 -9.43
C ILE A 146 8.61 4.40 -10.68
N ASP A 147 9.51 3.77 -11.46
CA ASP A 147 9.15 3.05 -12.69
C ASP A 147 8.21 1.86 -12.43
N LEU A 148 8.27 1.26 -11.23
CA LEU A 148 7.36 0.21 -10.79
C LEU A 148 5.92 0.72 -10.53
N LYS A 149 5.69 2.03 -10.56
CA LYS A 149 4.38 2.69 -10.36
C LYS A 149 3.59 2.11 -9.18
N PRO A 150 4.15 2.14 -7.96
CA PRO A 150 3.45 1.61 -6.79
C PRO A 150 2.18 2.43 -6.51
N PHE A 151 1.10 1.79 -6.07
CA PHE A 151 -0.16 2.50 -5.75
C PHE A 151 -0.02 3.42 -4.52
N GLY A 152 0.94 3.15 -3.65
CA GLY A 152 1.16 3.85 -2.38
C GLY A 152 2.64 4.17 -2.14
N GLY A 153 2.92 5.10 -1.25
CA GLY A 153 4.29 5.52 -0.92
C GLY A 153 5.06 6.28 -2.02
N ILE A 154 4.49 6.48 -3.21
CA ILE A 154 5.16 7.16 -4.34
C ILE A 154 5.60 8.60 -4.02
N HIS A 155 4.79 9.35 -3.30
CA HIS A 155 5.12 10.71 -2.83
C HIS A 155 6.36 10.72 -1.92
N VAL A 156 6.58 9.65 -1.14
CA VAL A 156 7.78 9.48 -0.32
C VAL A 156 9.01 9.21 -1.19
N ILE A 157 8.87 8.42 -2.26
CA ILE A 157 9.98 8.11 -3.18
C ILE A 157 10.44 9.39 -3.89
N PHE A 158 9.51 10.20 -4.42
CA PHE A 158 9.83 11.51 -5.00
C PHE A 158 10.52 12.43 -3.98
N LYS A 159 10.00 12.51 -2.75
CA LYS A 159 10.65 13.26 -1.69
C LYS A 159 12.08 12.78 -1.43
N CYS A 160 12.33 11.47 -1.31
CA CYS A 160 13.69 10.96 -1.12
C CYS A 160 14.60 11.25 -2.31
N ARG A 161 14.09 11.13 -3.54
CA ARG A 161 14.89 11.43 -4.73
C ARG A 161 15.23 12.91 -4.82
N SER A 162 14.32 13.79 -4.38
CA SER A 162 14.61 15.23 -4.29
C SER A 162 15.78 15.52 -3.36
N PHE A 163 15.86 14.87 -2.18
CA PHE A 163 17.00 15.03 -1.27
C PHE A 163 18.30 14.51 -1.89
N VAL A 164 18.27 13.32 -2.51
CA VAL A 164 19.45 12.77 -3.19
C VAL A 164 19.95 13.72 -4.29
N ARG A 165 19.03 14.31 -5.06
CA ARG A 165 19.36 15.27 -6.12
C ARG A 165 19.92 16.58 -5.59
N LEU A 166 19.50 17.03 -4.41
CA LEU A 166 20.10 18.19 -3.73
C LEU A 166 21.58 17.91 -3.41
N GLU A 167 21.90 16.72 -2.89
CA GLU A 167 23.28 16.32 -2.60
C GLU A 167 24.13 16.19 -3.88
N LEU A 168 23.51 15.77 -4.99
CA LEU A 168 24.16 15.73 -6.31
C LEU A 168 24.28 17.10 -7.00
N GLY A 169 23.73 18.17 -6.42
CA GLY A 169 23.72 19.52 -7.02
C GLY A 169 22.70 19.70 -8.15
N ASN A 170 21.82 18.73 -8.39
CA ASN A 170 20.75 18.81 -9.38
C ASN A 170 19.50 19.49 -8.80
N TYR A 171 19.59 20.81 -8.61
CA TYR A 171 18.51 21.60 -8.00
C TYR A 171 17.22 21.62 -8.82
N SER A 172 17.31 21.60 -10.16
CA SER A 172 16.14 21.57 -11.04
C SER A 172 15.37 20.27 -10.89
N GLY A 173 16.06 19.13 -10.93
CA GLY A 173 15.43 17.82 -10.75
C GLY A 173 14.88 17.62 -9.34
N ALA A 174 15.54 18.19 -8.32
CA ALA A 174 15.02 18.18 -6.96
C ALA A 174 13.71 18.98 -6.82
N LEU A 175 13.62 20.15 -7.48
CA LEU A 175 12.41 20.97 -7.48
C LEU A 175 11.24 20.29 -8.19
N GLU A 176 11.50 19.61 -9.31
CA GLU A 176 10.50 18.82 -10.03
C GLU A 176 9.96 17.69 -9.14
N ASP A 177 10.85 16.92 -8.51
CA ASP A 177 10.44 15.83 -7.61
C ASP A 177 9.64 16.34 -6.41
N ALA A 178 10.03 17.50 -5.84
CA ALA A 178 9.27 18.13 -4.76
C ALA A 178 7.86 18.54 -5.21
N ARG A 179 7.71 19.06 -6.44
CA ARG A 179 6.40 19.41 -7.01
C ARG A 179 5.54 18.17 -7.23
N GLU A 180 6.10 17.10 -7.77
CA GLU A 180 5.39 15.83 -7.95
C GLU A 180 4.93 15.24 -6.60
N ALA A 181 5.80 15.25 -5.59
CA ALA A 181 5.45 14.79 -4.24
C ALA A 181 4.27 15.59 -3.65
N LEU A 182 4.29 16.92 -3.78
CA LEU A 182 3.22 17.80 -3.32
C LEU A 182 1.93 17.64 -4.12
N ALA A 183 2.02 17.39 -5.43
CA ALA A 183 0.86 17.12 -6.27
C ALA A 183 0.15 15.81 -5.86
N LEU A 184 0.94 14.79 -5.50
CA LEU A 184 0.43 13.49 -5.06
C LEU A 184 -0.12 13.53 -3.63
N ALA A 185 0.51 14.31 -2.75
CA ALA A 185 0.15 14.37 -1.34
C ALA A 185 0.23 15.81 -0.79
N PRO A 186 -0.78 16.67 -1.07
CA PRO A 186 -0.75 18.09 -0.70
C PRO A 186 -0.66 18.34 0.82
N GLY A 187 -1.24 17.43 1.62
CA GLY A 187 -1.22 17.49 3.09
C GLY A 187 -0.04 16.76 3.74
N TYR A 188 0.86 16.16 2.96
CA TYR A 188 2.03 15.45 3.48
C TYR A 188 3.20 16.38 3.84
N SER A 189 2.97 17.69 3.79
CA SER A 189 3.92 18.76 4.11
C SER A 189 4.37 18.76 5.57
N GLU A 190 3.56 18.27 6.51
CA GLU A 190 3.90 18.21 7.95
C GLU A 190 4.84 17.07 8.34
N GLY A 191 5.07 16.11 7.44
CA GLY A 191 6.02 15.01 7.64
C GLY A 191 7.42 15.36 7.15
N LEU A 192 8.04 16.45 7.63
CA LEU A 192 9.45 16.81 7.37
C LEU A 192 10.47 15.85 8.04
N GLY A 193 10.07 14.59 8.28
CA GLY A 193 10.99 13.52 8.63
C GLY A 193 11.94 13.25 7.47
N ARG A 194 13.24 13.37 7.73
CA ARG A 194 14.33 13.02 6.81
C ARG A 194 14.06 11.64 6.19
N CYS A 195 14.40 11.45 4.92
CA CYS A 195 14.53 10.09 4.40
C CYS A 195 15.68 9.44 5.19
N GLY A 196 15.33 8.57 6.14
CA GLY A 196 16.25 7.72 6.89
C GLY A 196 17.39 8.41 7.65
N LEU A 197 17.09 9.29 8.61
CA LEU A 197 18.02 9.61 9.71
C LEU A 197 17.36 9.41 11.07
#